data_AF-U9W1H3-F1
#
_entry.id   AF-U9W1H3-F1
#
_cell.length_a   1.000
_cell.length_b   1.000
_cell.length_c   1.000
_cell.angle_alpha   90.00
_cell.angle_beta   90.00
_cell.angle_gamma   90.00
#
_symmetry.space_group_name_H-M   'P 1'
#
loop_
_entity.id
_entity.type
_entity.pdbx_description
1 polymer ?
#
loop_
_entity_poly.entity_id
_entity_poly.type
_entity_poly.pdbx_seq_one_letter_code
_entity_poly.pdbx_strand_id
1 'polypeptide(L)'
;MQMQTLATDNQFILAAQNDSLALENVASSRPNTLSGMDKRERLQAIYRCLFKDNRNIDFHHNQALDSAYLNNTLTTQAMVRELICSDMFVNYILATNSNYRFVQLCFERVLGRPAIQSEVFQWSSLLASEGIKTFAECLTFSDEYMNAFGLHQIPHRRSLKLFSSDQNLPALPKELSLKRYQGKGNLTQFNYTGPVRSLLSSNTVPSVLRRIGGLVTVTGAIAAGYMLIAVGL
;
A
#
# COMPACT_ATOMS: atom_id res chain seq x y z
N MET A 1 6.68 -2.07 33.14
CA MET A 1 6.51 -0.61 33.18
C MET A 1 5.53 -0.25 32.06
N GLN A 2 4.26 0.02 32.37
CA GLN A 2 3.28 0.38 31.35
C GLN A 2 3.57 1.82 30.88
N MET A 3 4.13 1.96 29.69
CA MET A 3 4.36 3.26 29.06
C MET A 3 3.02 3.79 28.54
N GLN A 4 2.42 4.73 29.28
CA GLN A 4 1.19 5.38 28.86
C GLN A 4 1.49 6.35 27.70
N THR A 5 0.79 6.17 26.58
CA THR A 5 0.78 7.13 25.48
C THR A 5 0.02 8.38 25.90
N LEU A 6 0.61 9.56 25.72
CA LEU A 6 -0.01 10.86 26.01
C LEU A 6 -1.14 11.15 25.01
N ALA A 7 -2.28 10.50 25.18
CA ALA A 7 -3.52 10.77 24.45
C ALA A 7 -4.64 11.03 25.44
N THR A 8 -4.65 12.22 26.02
CA THR A 8 -5.79 12.73 26.80
C THR A 8 -6.88 13.21 25.81
N ASP A 9 -8.12 12.82 26.11
CA ASP A 9 -9.39 13.30 25.52
C ASP A 9 -9.78 12.85 24.11
N ASN A 10 -10.13 11.56 23.98
CA ASN A 10 -11.13 11.11 23.00
C ASN A 10 -12.52 11.11 23.65
N GLN A 11 -13.11 12.30 23.84
CA GLN A 11 -14.55 12.38 24.13
C GLN A 11 -15.33 11.89 22.91
N PHE A 12 -16.00 10.75 23.06
CA PHE A 12 -17.00 10.26 22.13
C PHE A 12 -18.15 11.28 22.05
N ILE A 13 -18.34 11.90 20.87
CA ILE A 13 -19.58 12.62 20.58
C ILE A 13 -20.54 11.61 19.96
N LEU A 14 -21.71 11.44 20.57
CA LEU A 14 -22.86 10.75 19.97
C LEU A 14 -23.28 11.54 18.72
N ALA A 15 -23.02 10.99 17.53
CA ALA A 15 -23.39 11.64 16.28
C ALA A 15 -24.92 11.82 16.20
N ALA A 16 -25.33 13.01 15.76
CA ALA A 16 -26.74 13.38 15.61
C ALA A 16 -27.47 12.40 14.68
N GLN A 17 -28.61 11.91 15.17
CA GLN A 17 -29.68 11.34 14.38
C GLN A 17 -30.03 12.34 13.27
N ASN A 18 -29.97 11.92 12.00
CA ASN A 18 -31.04 12.07 11.01
C ASN A 18 -30.61 11.50 9.64
N ASP A 19 -31.16 10.31 9.39
CA ASP A 19 -31.85 9.84 8.19
C ASP A 19 -31.27 10.04 6.78
N SER A 20 -31.32 8.90 6.07
CA SER A 20 -31.31 8.71 4.60
C SER A 20 -29.96 8.61 3.88
N LEU A 21 -29.19 7.57 4.24
CA LEU A 21 -28.66 6.67 3.21
C LEU A 21 -28.96 5.25 3.67
N ALA A 22 -30.03 4.69 3.12
CA ALA A 22 -30.34 3.28 3.22
C ALA A 22 -29.20 2.46 2.61
N LEU A 23 -28.18 2.13 3.43
CA LEU A 23 -27.57 0.82 3.36
C LEU A 23 -28.49 -0.07 4.17
N GLU A 24 -29.43 -0.65 3.44
CA GLU A 24 -30.30 -1.72 3.86
C GLU A 24 -29.58 -2.67 4.82
N ASN A 25 -30.27 -2.99 5.91
CA ASN A 25 -29.90 -3.96 6.92
C ASN A 25 -29.56 -5.33 6.29
N VAL A 26 -28.34 -5.47 5.79
CA VAL A 26 -27.74 -6.72 5.32
C VAL A 26 -26.35 -6.84 5.93
N ALA A 27 -26.29 -7.07 7.25
CA ALA A 27 -25.18 -7.79 7.89
C ALA A 27 -25.36 -8.02 9.41
N SER A 28 -26.47 -7.59 10.04
CA SER A 28 -26.83 -8.01 11.41
C SER A 28 -27.46 -9.41 11.47
N SER A 29 -27.20 -10.26 10.48
CA SER A 29 -27.50 -11.70 10.55
C SER A 29 -26.35 -12.50 9.97
N ARG A 30 -25.52 -13.05 10.86
CA ARG A 30 -24.90 -14.37 10.80
C ARG A 30 -23.83 -14.49 11.88
N PRO A 31 -24.00 -15.34 12.90
CA PRO A 31 -22.84 -15.97 13.53
C PRO A 31 -22.25 -16.96 12.52
N ASN A 32 -21.60 -16.42 11.47
CA ASN A 32 -20.95 -17.25 10.47
C ASN A 32 -19.73 -17.88 11.13
N THR A 33 -19.78 -19.20 11.28
CA THR A 33 -18.58 -20.02 11.34
C THR A 33 -17.62 -19.49 10.28
N LEU A 34 -16.53 -18.85 10.72
CA LEU A 34 -15.48 -18.34 9.85
C LEU A 34 -15.06 -19.46 8.91
N SER A 35 -15.50 -19.40 7.65
CA SER A 35 -15.14 -20.40 6.66
C SER A 35 -13.62 -20.40 6.54
N GLY A 36 -13.00 -21.55 6.29
CA GLY A 36 -11.53 -21.63 6.16
C GLY A 36 -10.98 -20.69 5.08
N MET A 37 -11.81 -20.25 4.13
CA MET A 37 -11.49 -19.22 3.14
C MET A 37 -11.45 -17.81 3.75
N ASP A 38 -12.46 -17.43 4.55
CA ASP A 38 -12.50 -16.14 5.26
C ASP A 38 -11.29 -15.94 6.18
N LYS A 39 -10.82 -17.02 6.81
CA LYS A 39 -9.62 -16.98 7.67
C LYS A 39 -8.34 -16.71 6.88
N ARG A 40 -8.20 -17.33 5.70
CA ARG A 40 -7.04 -17.12 4.82
C ARG A 40 -7.03 -15.71 4.26
N GLU A 41 -8.19 -15.16 3.91
CA GLU A 41 -8.30 -13.77 3.48
C GLU A 41 -7.92 -12.80 4.61
N ARG A 42 -8.38 -13.06 5.85
CA ARG A 42 -7.96 -12.28 7.02
C ARG A 42 -6.45 -12.37 7.27
N LEU A 43 -5.87 -13.56 7.16
CA LEU A 43 -4.42 -13.75 7.27
C LEU A 43 -3.69 -12.90 6.23
N GLN A 44 -4.12 -12.97 4.97
CA GLN A 44 -3.54 -12.17 3.89
C GLN A 44 -3.68 -10.66 4.15
N ALA A 45 -4.82 -10.21 4.69
CA ALA A 45 -5.03 -8.82 5.07
C ALA A 45 -4.09 -8.37 6.21
N ILE A 46 -3.80 -9.23 7.20
CA ILE A 46 -2.81 -8.96 8.26
C ILE A 46 -1.42 -8.72 7.64
N TYR A 47 -0.97 -9.64 6.78
CA TYR A 47 0.33 -9.47 6.11
C TYR A 47 0.39 -8.21 5.25
N ARG A 48 -0.67 -7.90 4.48
CA ARG A 48 -0.76 -6.65 3.70
C ARG A 48 -0.66 -5.41 4.59
N CYS A 49 -1.34 -5.42 5.73
CA CYS A 49 -1.28 -4.31 6.68
C CYS A 49 0.13 -4.08 7.23
N LEU A 50 0.82 -5.14 7.67
CA LEU A 50 2.14 -5.04 8.27
C LEU A 50 3.29 -4.85 7.28
N PHE A 51 3.21 -5.35 6.05
CA PHE A 51 4.31 -5.26 5.08
C PHE A 51 4.10 -4.18 4.00
N LYS A 52 2.83 -3.82 3.70
CA LYS A 52 2.39 -2.87 2.64
C LYS A 52 2.83 -3.29 1.21
N ASP A 53 2.12 -2.79 0.18
CA ASP A 53 2.10 -3.16 -1.26
C ASP A 53 3.43 -3.33 -2.04
N ASN A 54 4.60 -3.28 -1.43
CA ASN A 54 5.87 -3.21 -2.15
C ASN A 54 6.70 -4.51 -2.09
N ARG A 55 6.17 -5.62 -1.58
CA ARG A 55 6.88 -6.90 -1.53
C ARG A 55 5.94 -8.06 -1.86
N ASN A 56 6.43 -9.00 -2.66
CA ASN A 56 5.77 -10.27 -2.92
C ASN A 56 5.63 -11.05 -1.60
N ILE A 57 4.51 -10.87 -0.91
CA ILE A 57 4.19 -11.50 0.38
C ILE A 57 4.23 -13.02 0.24
N ASP A 58 3.88 -13.53 -0.94
CA ASP A 58 3.80 -14.96 -1.25
C ASP A 58 5.09 -15.74 -0.92
N PHE A 59 6.27 -15.14 -1.07
CA PHE A 59 7.55 -15.81 -0.80
C PHE A 59 7.97 -15.84 0.68
N HIS A 60 7.32 -15.06 1.54
CA HIS A 60 7.76 -14.87 2.91
C HIS A 60 6.60 -15.08 3.88
N HIS A 61 6.18 -16.34 3.99
CA HIS A 61 5.20 -16.80 4.96
C HIS A 61 5.90 -17.61 6.04
N ASN A 62 5.53 -17.38 7.31
CA ASN A 62 5.95 -18.26 8.39
C ASN A 62 4.88 -19.34 8.60
N GLN A 63 5.13 -20.53 8.04
CA GLN A 63 4.18 -21.65 8.07
C GLN A 63 3.71 -22.00 9.50
N ALA A 64 4.60 -21.89 10.50
CA ALA A 64 4.25 -22.19 11.88
C ALA A 64 3.21 -21.19 12.41
N LEU A 65 3.44 -19.89 12.23
CA LEU A 65 2.50 -18.84 12.65
C LEU A 65 1.19 -18.91 11.88
N ASP A 66 1.26 -19.15 10.56
CA ASP A 66 0.08 -19.26 9.72
C ASP A 66 -0.81 -20.42 10.16
N SER A 67 -0.22 -21.59 10.42
CA SER A 67 -0.96 -22.76 10.91
C SER A 67 -1.59 -22.49 12.28
N ALA A 68 -0.88 -21.82 13.19
CA ALA A 68 -1.39 -21.47 14.51
C ALA A 68 -2.56 -20.48 14.45
N TYR A 69 -2.52 -19.50 13.55
CA TYR A 69 -3.64 -18.58 13.32
C TYR A 69 -4.85 -19.29 12.69
N LEU A 70 -4.63 -20.12 11.66
CA LEU A 70 -5.72 -20.85 10.99
C LEU A 70 -6.44 -21.85 11.92
N ASN A 71 -5.68 -22.44 12.86
CA ASN A 71 -6.18 -23.33 13.91
C ASN A 71 -6.86 -22.58 15.08
N ASN A 72 -6.96 -21.24 15.03
CA ASN A 72 -7.47 -20.39 16.11
C ASN A 72 -6.69 -20.52 17.44
N THR A 73 -5.45 -21.00 17.42
CA THR A 73 -4.59 -21.04 18.61
C THR A 73 -4.13 -19.63 18.98
N LEU A 74 -4.00 -18.75 17.98
CA LEU A 74 -3.60 -17.35 18.14
C LEU A 74 -4.74 -16.40 17.77
N THR A 75 -4.92 -15.38 18.61
CA THR A 75 -5.79 -14.23 18.33
C THR A 75 -5.12 -13.28 17.33
N THR A 76 -5.88 -12.45 16.61
CA THR A 76 -5.34 -11.46 15.66
C THR A 76 -4.28 -10.56 16.29
N GLN A 77 -4.52 -10.04 17.49
CA GLN A 77 -3.52 -9.26 18.24
C GLN A 77 -2.22 -10.04 18.49
N ALA A 78 -2.33 -11.29 18.96
CA ALA A 78 -1.17 -12.14 19.21
C ALA A 78 -0.41 -12.46 17.92
N MET A 79 -1.13 -12.70 16.82
CA MET A 79 -0.53 -12.88 15.50
C MET A 79 0.28 -11.64 15.08
N VAL A 80 -0.25 -10.44 15.29
CA VAL A 80 0.47 -9.18 14.99
C VAL A 80 1.74 -9.06 15.83
N ARG A 81 1.69 -9.36 17.13
CA ARG A 81 2.87 -9.38 18.02
C ARG A 81 3.93 -10.35 17.51
N GLU A 82 3.56 -11.61 17.28
CA GLU A 82 4.50 -12.64 16.83
C GLU A 82 5.09 -12.31 15.45
N LEU A 83 4.29 -11.69 14.57
CA LEU A 83 4.77 -11.28 13.25
C LEU A 83 5.83 -10.19 13.34
N ILE A 84 5.69 -9.21 14.23
CA ILE A 84 6.71 -8.17 14.47
C ILE A 84 8.01 -8.79 15.01
N CYS A 85 7.89 -9.81 15.87
CA CYS A 85 9.04 -10.55 16.42
C CYS A 85 9.71 -11.51 15.43
N SER A 86 9.04 -11.84 14.32
CA SER A 86 9.55 -12.81 13.35
C SER A 86 10.82 -12.34 12.64
N ASP A 87 11.71 -13.28 12.30
CA ASP A 87 12.95 -12.99 11.57
C ASP A 87 12.69 -12.29 10.24
N MET A 88 11.57 -12.61 9.59
CA MET A 88 11.13 -11.92 8.38
C MET A 88 10.97 -10.41 8.63
N PHE A 89 10.20 -10.03 9.65
CA PHE A 89 9.93 -8.62 9.94
C PHE A 89 11.20 -7.88 10.36
N VAL A 90 12.04 -8.53 11.15
CA VAL A 90 13.36 -8.02 11.55
C VAL A 90 14.24 -7.75 10.33
N ASN A 91 14.46 -8.75 9.47
CA ASN A 91 15.35 -8.62 8.31
C ASN A 91 14.85 -7.58 7.31
N TYR A 92 13.54 -7.51 7.10
CA TYR A 92 12.98 -6.67 6.04
C TYR A 92 12.66 -5.24 6.44
N ILE A 93 12.39 -4.99 7.72
CA ILE A 93 11.93 -3.68 8.19
C ILE A 93 12.90 -3.13 9.22
N LEU A 94 13.29 -3.90 10.24
CA LEU A 94 14.22 -3.40 11.25
C LEU A 94 15.63 -3.21 10.66
N ALA A 95 16.20 -4.22 10.00
CA ALA A 95 17.57 -4.16 9.49
C ALA A 95 17.77 -3.13 8.35
N THR A 96 16.70 -2.76 7.65
CA THR A 96 16.75 -1.81 6.53
C THR A 96 16.47 -0.37 6.94
N ASN A 97 16.09 -0.10 8.19
CA ASN A 97 15.69 1.21 8.67
C ASN A 97 16.42 1.59 9.96
N SER A 98 16.51 2.89 10.26
CA SER A 98 16.93 3.34 11.59
C SER A 98 15.85 3.03 12.64
N ASN A 99 16.24 2.93 13.92
CA ASN A 99 15.30 2.70 15.03
C ASN A 99 14.15 3.71 15.04
N TYR A 100 14.44 4.99 14.79
CA TYR A 100 13.42 6.05 14.67
C TYR A 100 12.41 5.76 13.55
N ARG A 101 12.89 5.36 12.37
CA ARG A 101 12.02 5.08 11.22
C ARG A 101 11.22 3.80 11.42
N PHE A 102 11.82 2.79 12.03
CA PHE A 102 11.14 1.54 12.39
C PHE A 102 9.94 1.80 13.32
N VAL A 103 10.13 2.60 14.38
CA VAL A 103 9.05 2.97 15.31
C VAL A 103 7.91 3.67 14.58
N GLN A 104 8.21 4.65 13.73
CA GLN A 104 7.19 5.34 12.93
C GLN A 104 6.40 4.37 12.04
N LEU A 105 7.08 3.43 11.38
CA LEU A 105 6.44 2.42 10.56
C LEU A 105 5.51 1.51 11.39
N CYS A 106 5.93 1.12 12.59
CA CYS A 106 5.11 0.32 13.49
C CYS A 106 3.84 1.07 13.93
N PHE A 107 3.96 2.36 14.27
CA PHE A 107 2.80 3.19 14.62
C PHE A 107 1.82 3.32 13.45
N GLU A 108 2.32 3.59 12.24
CA GLU A 108 1.49 3.71 11.05
C GLU A 108 0.73 2.42 10.71
N ARG A 109 1.36 1.26 10.90
CA ARG A 109 0.84 -0.05 10.50
C ARG A 109 0.01 -0.74 11.59
N VAL A 110 0.45 -0.66 12.83
CA VAL A 110 -0.16 -1.35 13.98
C VAL A 110 -1.18 -0.48 14.68
N LEU A 111 -0.87 0.80 14.94
CA LEU A 111 -1.80 1.74 15.60
C LEU A 111 -2.65 2.53 14.61
N GLY A 112 -2.33 2.47 13.31
CA GLY A 112 -3.08 3.12 12.25
C GLY A 112 -2.95 4.65 12.22
N ARG A 113 -1.96 5.24 12.91
CA ARG A 113 -1.72 6.69 12.99
C ARG A 113 -0.22 7.02 12.87
N PRO A 114 0.17 8.24 12.46
CA PRO A 114 1.55 8.69 12.57
C PRO A 114 1.96 8.87 14.04
N ALA A 115 3.23 8.61 14.34
CA ALA A 115 3.82 8.82 15.66
C ALA A 115 4.18 10.30 15.89
N ILE A 116 4.03 10.78 17.13
CA ILE A 116 4.50 12.10 17.54
C ILE A 116 6.00 12.03 17.84
N GLN A 117 6.75 13.11 17.61
CA GLN A 117 8.21 13.12 17.77
C GLN A 117 8.68 12.66 19.17
N SER A 118 7.97 13.05 20.23
CA SER A 118 8.25 12.62 21.61
C SER A 118 8.10 11.11 21.79
N GLU A 119 7.04 10.52 21.23
CA GLU A 119 6.82 9.08 21.25
C GLU A 119 7.94 8.36 20.49
N VAL A 120 8.33 8.85 19.31
CA VAL A 120 9.41 8.21 18.53
C VAL A 120 10.70 8.15 19.35
N PHE A 121 11.05 9.19 20.10
CA PHE A 121 12.23 9.17 20.97
C PHE A 121 12.11 8.14 22.10
N GLN A 122 10.99 8.13 22.82
CA GLN A 122 10.77 7.20 23.93
C GLN A 122 10.79 5.73 23.48
N TRP A 123 10.06 5.43 22.39
CA TRP A 123 9.94 4.07 21.88
C TRP A 123 11.20 3.57 21.18
N SER A 124 11.98 4.46 20.56
CA SER A 124 13.29 4.09 20.00
C SER A 124 14.33 3.80 21.09
N SER A 125 14.27 4.51 22.22
CA SER A 125 15.05 4.20 23.41
C SER A 125 14.68 2.82 23.97
N LEU A 126 13.38 2.54 24.13
CA LEU A 126 12.87 1.24 24.59
C LEU A 126 13.32 0.10 23.69
N LEU A 127 13.22 0.29 22.36
CA LEU A 127 13.67 -0.71 21.39
C LEU A 127 15.17 -1.01 21.52
N ALA A 128 15.98 0.01 21.79
CA ALA A 128 17.43 -0.14 21.95
C ALA A 128 17.81 -0.81 23.28
N SER A 129 17.07 -0.55 24.36
CA SER A 129 17.38 -1.09 25.69
C SER A 129 16.80 -2.48 25.94
N GLU A 130 15.57 -2.75 25.51
CA GLU A 130 14.81 -3.97 25.86
C GLU A 130 14.64 -4.92 24.66
N GLY A 131 14.93 -4.47 23.45
CA GLY A 131 14.84 -5.25 22.23
C GLY A 131 13.42 -5.33 21.64
N ILE A 132 13.29 -6.08 20.53
CA ILE A 132 12.08 -6.08 19.71
C ILE A 132 10.89 -6.81 20.35
N LYS A 133 11.14 -7.85 21.17
CA LYS A 133 10.08 -8.65 21.80
C LYS A 133 9.27 -7.79 22.77
N THR A 134 9.96 -7.09 23.67
CA THR A 134 9.36 -6.19 24.65
C THR A 134 8.68 -5.01 23.95
N PHE A 135 9.31 -4.46 22.91
CA PHE A 135 8.69 -3.43 22.07
C PHE A 135 7.35 -3.89 21.48
N ALA A 136 7.28 -5.08 20.89
CA ALA A 136 6.06 -5.61 20.28
C ALA A 136 4.97 -5.89 21.31
N GLU A 137 5.34 -6.39 22.50
CA GLU A 137 4.44 -6.57 23.63
C GLU A 137 3.86 -5.23 24.10
N CYS A 138 4.70 -4.24 24.40
CA CYS A 138 4.25 -2.93 24.83
C CYS A 138 3.33 -2.26 23.80
N LEU A 139 3.63 -2.42 22.51
CA LEU A 139 2.83 -1.84 21.43
C LEU A 139 1.44 -2.48 21.33
N THR A 140 1.38 -3.82 21.34
CA THR A 140 0.14 -4.57 21.14
C THR A 140 -0.73 -4.65 22.38
N PHE A 141 -0.16 -4.55 23.59
CA PHE A 141 -0.90 -4.48 24.85
C PHE A 141 -1.17 -3.05 25.34
N SER A 142 -0.91 -2.04 24.50
CA SER A 142 -1.26 -0.66 24.82
C SER A 142 -2.79 -0.50 24.89
N ASP A 143 -3.25 0.34 25.83
CA ASP A 143 -4.68 0.67 25.96
C ASP A 143 -5.21 1.30 24.67
N GLU A 144 -4.37 2.04 23.95
CA GLU A 144 -4.72 2.61 22.65
C GLU A 144 -5.06 1.53 21.61
N TYR A 145 -4.25 0.47 21.50
CA TYR A 145 -4.52 -0.64 20.59
C TYR A 145 -5.81 -1.37 21.00
N MET A 146 -5.97 -1.65 22.30
CA MET A 146 -7.16 -2.34 22.81
C MET A 146 -8.44 -1.56 22.53
N ASN A 147 -8.44 -0.25 22.78
CA ASN A 147 -9.60 0.61 22.58
C ASN A 147 -9.95 0.79 21.10
N ALA A 148 -8.96 0.71 20.19
CA ALA A 148 -9.17 0.91 18.77
C ALA A 148 -9.62 -0.36 18.03
N PHE A 149 -8.96 -1.49 18.27
CA PHE A 149 -9.14 -2.72 17.49
C PHE A 149 -9.63 -3.90 18.33
N GLY A 150 -9.33 -3.91 19.62
CA GLY A 150 -9.53 -5.06 20.49
C GLY A 150 -8.69 -6.26 20.06
N LEU A 151 -9.18 -7.47 20.39
CA LEU A 151 -8.41 -8.71 20.24
C LEU A 151 -8.43 -9.28 18.80
N HIS A 152 -9.59 -9.23 18.14
CA HIS A 152 -9.83 -9.99 16.90
C HIS A 152 -9.79 -9.15 15.62
N GLN A 153 -9.87 -7.82 15.73
CA GLN A 153 -9.90 -6.96 14.55
C GLN A 153 -8.48 -6.76 13.98
N ILE A 154 -8.41 -6.66 12.66
CA ILE A 154 -7.15 -6.40 11.95
C ILE A 154 -6.80 -4.91 12.09
N PRO A 155 -5.54 -4.57 12.39
CA PRO A 155 -5.08 -3.19 12.37
C PRO A 155 -5.42 -2.55 11.04
N HIS A 156 -5.94 -1.33 11.08
CA HIS A 156 -6.25 -0.55 9.90
C HIS A 156 -5.95 0.92 10.19
N ARG A 157 -5.77 1.69 9.11
CA ARG A 157 -5.51 3.11 9.23
C ARG A 157 -6.72 3.80 9.88
N ARG A 158 -6.47 4.50 10.99
CA ARG A 158 -7.48 5.36 11.61
C ARG A 158 -7.49 6.71 10.91
N SER A 159 -8.67 7.26 10.68
CA SER A 159 -8.81 8.59 10.08
C SER A 159 -8.18 9.62 11.00
N LEU A 160 -7.19 10.35 10.50
CA LEU A 160 -6.66 11.53 11.18
C LEU A 160 -7.74 12.62 11.13
N LYS A 161 -7.92 13.46 12.16
CA LYS A 161 -8.70 14.68 11.96
C LYS A 161 -7.95 15.59 10.96
N LEU A 162 -8.66 16.26 10.05
CA LEU A 162 -8.04 17.28 9.22
C LEU A 162 -7.65 18.46 10.13
N PHE A 163 -6.38 18.87 10.13
CA PHE A 163 -5.94 20.06 10.87
C PHE A 163 -6.67 21.35 10.44
N SER A 164 -7.26 21.35 9.23
CA SER A 164 -7.96 22.49 8.64
C SER A 164 -9.49 22.45 8.81
N SER A 165 -10.03 21.50 9.58
CA SER A 165 -11.48 21.35 9.73
C SER A 165 -11.88 21.46 11.19
N ASP A 166 -12.39 22.63 11.58
CA ASP A 166 -13.05 22.87 12.87
C ASP A 166 -14.29 21.97 13.10
N GLN A 167 -14.71 21.21 12.08
CA GLN A 167 -15.93 20.40 12.08
C GLN A 167 -15.74 18.99 12.68
N ASN A 168 -14.60 18.67 13.29
CA ASN A 168 -14.34 17.33 13.90
C ASN A 168 -14.57 16.14 12.94
N LEU A 169 -14.46 16.35 11.63
CA LEU A 169 -14.68 15.30 10.64
C LEU A 169 -13.46 14.37 10.53
N PRO A 170 -13.66 13.05 10.38
CA PRO A 170 -12.58 12.11 10.10
C PRO A 170 -11.94 12.44 8.73
N ALA A 171 -10.60 12.46 8.64
CA ALA A 171 -9.94 12.62 7.34
C ALA A 171 -10.28 11.45 6.45
N LEU A 172 -10.54 11.80 5.20
CA LEU A 172 -10.81 10.83 4.15
C LEU A 172 -9.63 9.87 3.98
N PRO A 173 -9.90 8.59 3.68
CA PRO A 173 -8.90 7.64 3.20
C PRO A 173 -8.04 8.24 2.08
N LYS A 174 -6.75 7.90 2.07
CA LYS A 174 -5.79 8.44 1.09
C LYS A 174 -6.29 8.28 -0.35
N GLU A 175 -6.84 7.13 -0.69
CA GLU A 175 -7.43 6.83 -2.01
C GLU A 175 -8.54 7.81 -2.41
N LEU A 176 -9.41 8.20 -1.47
CA LEU A 176 -10.48 9.18 -1.70
C LEU A 176 -9.94 10.62 -1.74
N SER A 177 -8.92 10.93 -0.95
CA SER A 177 -8.25 12.25 -1.00
C SER A 177 -7.54 12.49 -2.34
N LEU A 178 -6.93 11.45 -2.91
CA LEU A 178 -6.27 11.49 -4.22
C LEU A 178 -7.26 11.78 -5.34
N LYS A 179 -8.49 11.24 -5.28
CA LYS A 179 -9.54 11.51 -6.27
C LYS A 179 -9.94 12.98 -6.35
N ARG A 180 -9.81 13.75 -5.26
CA ARG A 180 -10.12 15.20 -5.26
C ARG A 180 -9.18 16.00 -6.19
N TYR A 181 -7.99 15.47 -6.45
CA TYR A 181 -7.02 16.01 -7.39
C TYR A 181 -7.07 15.33 -8.77
N GLN A 182 -7.95 14.34 -8.95
CA GLN A 182 -8.23 13.65 -10.21
C GLN A 182 -9.55 14.12 -10.81
N GLY A 183 -9.58 15.39 -11.19
CA GLY A 183 -10.71 16.02 -11.87
C GLY A 183 -10.25 16.82 -13.09
N LYS A 184 -11.10 16.90 -14.11
CA LYS A 184 -10.86 17.71 -15.32
C LYS A 184 -10.75 19.19 -14.89
N GLY A 185 -9.54 19.73 -14.93
CA GLY A 185 -9.24 21.11 -14.49
C GLY A 185 -8.07 21.25 -13.50
N ASN A 186 -7.50 20.15 -13.00
CA ASN A 186 -6.29 20.22 -12.17
C ASN A 186 -5.01 20.25 -13.04
N LEU A 187 -4.38 21.43 -13.12
CA LEU A 187 -3.21 21.72 -13.97
C LEU A 187 -1.91 21.02 -13.53
N THR A 188 -1.89 20.33 -12.38
CA THR A 188 -0.70 19.65 -11.85
C THR A 188 -0.59 18.17 -12.25
N GLN A 189 -1.57 17.65 -13.00
CA GLN A 189 -1.46 16.31 -13.59
C GLN A 189 -0.63 16.34 -14.86
N PHE A 190 0.67 16.09 -14.73
CA PHE A 190 1.41 15.49 -15.83
C PHE A 190 0.99 14.03 -15.94
N ASN A 191 -0.15 13.78 -16.57
CA ASN A 191 -0.53 12.45 -17.04
C ASN A 191 0.48 12.03 -18.11
N TYR A 192 1.55 11.35 -17.71
CA TYR A 192 2.33 10.51 -18.62
C TYR A 192 1.48 9.29 -19.02
N THR A 193 0.39 9.55 -19.72
CA THR A 193 -0.40 8.55 -20.45
C THR A 193 -0.27 8.86 -21.93
N GLY A 194 0.97 9.03 -22.39
CA GLY A 194 1.32 8.92 -23.80
C GLY A 194 1.99 7.56 -24.01
N PRO A 195 1.85 6.91 -25.18
CA PRO A 195 2.76 5.84 -25.51
C PRO A 195 4.19 6.39 -25.36
N VAL A 196 5.06 5.66 -24.67
CA VAL A 196 6.49 5.96 -24.65
C VAL A 196 6.93 5.97 -26.10
N ARG A 197 7.13 7.16 -26.69
CA ARG A 197 7.68 7.26 -28.03
C ARG A 197 9.08 6.68 -27.90
N SER A 198 9.35 5.53 -28.52
CA SER A 198 10.70 5.00 -28.53
C SER A 198 11.61 6.08 -29.09
N LEU A 199 12.68 6.44 -28.37
CA LEU A 199 13.69 7.39 -28.85
C LEU A 199 14.35 6.91 -30.16
N LEU A 200 14.15 5.65 -30.54
CA LEU A 200 14.58 5.04 -31.78
C LEU A 200 13.49 4.88 -32.86
N SER A 201 12.41 5.66 -32.82
CA SER A 201 11.46 5.73 -33.94
C SER A 201 11.60 7.06 -34.70
N SER A 202 12.70 7.19 -35.42
CA SER A 202 12.75 7.88 -36.71
C SER A 202 14.11 7.68 -37.39
N ASN A 203 14.47 6.43 -37.68
CA ASN A 203 15.39 6.18 -38.80
C ASN A 203 14.60 5.94 -40.10
N THR A 204 13.49 6.65 -40.26
CA THR A 204 12.86 6.80 -41.57
C THR A 204 13.63 7.87 -42.31
N VAL A 205 14.30 7.50 -43.40
CA VAL A 205 14.96 8.46 -44.28
C VAL A 205 13.99 9.59 -44.66
N PRO A 206 14.46 10.84 -44.73
CA PRO A 206 13.60 11.98 -45.06
C PRO A 206 12.85 11.70 -46.36
N SER A 207 11.60 12.17 -46.44
CA SER A 207 10.68 11.87 -47.55
C SER A 207 11.25 12.20 -48.94
N VAL A 208 12.15 13.19 -49.01
CA VAL A 208 12.91 13.55 -50.21
C VAL A 208 13.82 12.40 -50.67
N LEU A 209 14.57 11.77 -49.76
CA LEU A 209 15.48 10.69 -50.09
C LEU A 209 14.74 9.42 -50.54
N ARG A 210 13.55 9.15 -49.97
CA ARG A 210 12.67 8.05 -50.43
C ARG A 210 12.14 8.28 -51.84
N ARG A 211 11.79 9.54 -52.16
CA ARG A 211 11.32 9.92 -53.51
C ARG A 211 12.44 9.83 -54.54
N ILE A 212 13.65 10.30 -54.20
CA ILE A 212 14.83 10.18 -55.06
C ILE A 212 15.20 8.71 -55.27
N GLY A 213 15.25 7.92 -54.20
CA GLY A 213 15.51 6.48 -54.28
C GLY A 213 14.52 5.76 -55.19
N GLY A 214 13.21 6.04 -55.04
CA GLY A 214 12.18 5.49 -55.93
C GLY A 214 12.37 5.86 -57.40
N LEU A 215 12.76 7.10 -57.71
CA LEU A 215 13.00 7.55 -59.07
C LEU A 215 14.19 6.83 -59.72
N VAL A 216 15.29 6.66 -58.99
CA VAL A 216 16.50 5.97 -59.47
C VAL A 216 16.22 4.50 -59.75
N THR A 217 15.44 3.83 -58.91
CA THR A 217 15.09 2.42 -59.12
C THR A 217 14.22 2.25 -60.37
N VAL A 218 13.27 3.15 -60.60
CA VAL A 218 12.38 3.09 -61.77
C VAL A 218 13.15 3.36 -63.07
N THR A 219 14.02 4.37 -63.11
CA THR A 219 14.83 4.64 -64.31
C THR A 219 15.82 3.51 -64.61
N GLY A 220 16.44 2.93 -63.58
CA GLY A 220 17.32 1.76 -63.74
C GLY A 220 16.58 0.53 -64.28
N ALA A 221 15.38 0.24 -63.78
CA ALA A 221 14.58 -0.89 -64.26
C ALA A 221 14.14 -0.72 -65.73
N ILE A 222 13.77 0.50 -66.12
CA ILE A 222 13.41 0.81 -67.52
C ILE A 222 14.62 0.63 -68.44
N ALA A 223 15.79 1.13 -68.05
CA ALA A 223 17.01 0.99 -68.84
C ALA A 223 17.44 -0.49 -68.98
N ALA A 224 17.35 -1.27 -67.90
CA ALA A 224 17.61 -2.71 -67.93
C ALA A 224 16.61 -3.46 -68.84
N GLY A 225 15.34 -3.05 -68.84
CA GLY A 225 14.33 -3.58 -69.76
C GLY A 225 14.66 -3.33 -71.22
N TYR A 226 15.08 -2.11 -71.57
CA TYR A 226 15.54 -1.79 -72.93
C TYR A 226 16.77 -2.61 -73.34
N MET A 227 17.73 -2.82 -72.43
CA MET A 227 18.90 -3.67 -72.71
C MET A 227 18.53 -5.13 -72.92
N LEU A 228 17.59 -5.68 -72.15
CA LEU A 228 17.12 -7.06 -72.33
C LEU A 228 16.41 -7.26 -73.67
N ILE A 229 15.59 -6.31 -74.09
CA ILE A 229 14.92 -6.36 -75.41
C ILE A 229 15.97 -6.26 -76.53
N ALA A 230 17.00 -5.43 -76.38
CA ALA A 230 18.05 -5.26 -77.37
C ALA A 230 19.00 -6.47 -77.49
N VAL A 231 19.19 -7.25 -76.42
CA VAL A 231 20.02 -8.46 -76.42
C VAL A 231 19.24 -9.72 -76.81
N GLY A 232 17.91 -9.69 -76.70
CA GLY A 232 17.01 -10.80 -77.01
C GLY A 232 16.45 -10.84 -78.44
N LEU A 233 16.97 -10.03 -79.36
CA LEU A 233 16.54 -9.97 -80.77
C LEU A 233 17.71 -10.22 -81.73
#